data_AF-A0A6C2C918-F1
#
_entry.id   AF-A0A6C2C918-F1
#
_cell.length_a   1.000
_cell.length_b   1.000
_cell.length_c   1.000
_cell.angle_alpha   90.00
_cell.angle_beta   90.00
_cell.angle_gamma   90.00
#
_symmetry.space_group_name_H-M   'P 1'
#
loop_
_entity.id
_entity.type
_entity.pdbx_description
1 polymer ?
#
loop_
_entity_poly.entity_id
_entity_poly.type
_entity_poly.pdbx_seq_one_letter_code
_entity_poly.pdbx_strand_id
1 'polypeptide(L)'
;MMAILRKKLRQNYTVVANEIIRDATLTWKARGILQYLLHLPEDWEIHLQEIAKHSVDGYASFMSGIKELREKGYFKTTKENSANGVIYSHNVSDTRGYFLKDEDSPVAILASGKPASETPLRETRSGKPAAGNRDLLSTNQLITNELSTDSQITEIIGGGDDDEQINQRAREADHHAVIAKAKEVFGGNLNNVQLETMERLYNKYQSSPGLLMNAIHKMAKNGTANFTYLQKTAETLLNEENAMLATISTE
;
A
#
# COMPACT_ATOMS: atom_id res chain seq x y z
N MET A 1 -7.65 0.98 -45.52
CA MET A 1 -7.71 -0.22 -44.65
C MET A 1 -6.49 -0.16 -43.74
N MET A 2 -6.64 -0.20 -42.42
CA MET A 2 -5.52 -0.29 -41.47
C MET A 2 -5.57 -1.66 -40.79
N ALA A 3 -4.41 -2.29 -40.64
CA ALA A 3 -4.26 -3.53 -39.90
C ALA A 3 -3.38 -3.28 -38.67
N ILE A 4 -3.78 -3.82 -37.52
CA ILE A 4 -2.97 -3.79 -36.31
C ILE A 4 -2.08 -5.05 -36.33
N LEU A 5 -0.79 -4.86 -36.53
CA LEU A 5 0.19 -5.94 -36.45
C LEU A 5 0.72 -6.05 -35.02
N ARG A 6 0.73 -7.25 -34.45
CA ARG A 6 1.22 -7.49 -33.08
C ARG A 6 2.30 -8.58 -33.09
N LYS A 7 3.42 -8.28 -32.43
CA LYS A 7 4.45 -9.27 -32.12
C LYS A 7 4.00 -10.10 -30.91
N LYS A 8 4.17 -11.43 -30.96
CA LYS A 8 4.01 -12.28 -29.77
C LYS A 8 5.20 -12.05 -28.82
N LEU A 9 4.92 -11.51 -27.64
CA LEU A 9 5.90 -11.35 -26.56
C LEU A 9 5.69 -12.47 -25.53
N ARG A 10 6.79 -12.96 -24.94
CA ARG A 10 6.76 -13.96 -23.85
C ARG A 10 6.99 -13.34 -22.47
N GLN A 11 7.63 -12.18 -22.41
CA GLN A 11 8.02 -11.47 -21.19
C GLN A 11 8.17 -9.97 -21.49
N ASN A 12 8.36 -9.15 -20.44
CA ASN A 12 8.54 -7.69 -20.51
C ASN A 12 7.34 -6.98 -21.17
N TYR A 13 6.14 -7.33 -20.75
CA TYR A 13 4.90 -6.65 -21.13
C TYR A 13 4.06 -6.45 -19.88
N THR A 14 3.26 -5.38 -19.89
CA THR A 14 2.32 -5.08 -18.82
C THR A 14 0.94 -5.51 -19.25
N VAL A 15 0.24 -6.25 -18.38
CA VAL A 15 -1.17 -6.56 -18.55
C VAL A 15 -1.97 -5.52 -17.79
N VAL A 16 -2.80 -4.78 -18.50
CA VAL A 16 -3.73 -3.80 -17.91
C VAL A 16 -5.14 -4.12 -18.36
N ALA A 17 -6.13 -3.86 -17.50
CA ALA A 17 -7.52 -4.02 -17.86
C ALA A 17 -7.90 -3.09 -19.03
N ASN A 18 -8.67 -3.62 -19.98
CA ASN A 18 -9.13 -2.84 -21.14
C ASN A 18 -10.01 -1.65 -20.74
N GLU A 19 -10.66 -1.71 -19.57
CA GLU A 19 -11.54 -0.66 -19.06
C GLU A 19 -10.81 0.68 -18.92
N ILE A 20 -9.57 0.65 -18.45
CA ILE A 20 -8.73 1.84 -18.26
C ILE A 20 -8.40 2.48 -19.60
N ILE A 21 -8.04 1.65 -20.59
CA ILE A 21 -7.71 2.11 -21.95
C ILE A 21 -8.95 2.70 -22.62
N ARG A 22 -10.13 2.16 -22.30
CA ARG A 22 -11.44 2.54 -22.86
C ARG A 22 -12.13 3.67 -22.10
N ASP A 23 -11.61 4.12 -20.97
CA ASP A 23 -12.25 5.19 -20.19
C ASP A 23 -12.27 6.50 -20.98
N ALA A 24 -13.41 6.77 -21.61
CA ALA A 24 -13.66 7.98 -22.39
C ALA A 24 -13.59 9.26 -21.57
N THR A 25 -13.64 9.17 -20.24
CA THR A 25 -13.54 10.32 -19.33
C THR A 25 -12.09 10.75 -19.08
N LEU A 26 -11.11 9.95 -19.50
CA LEU A 26 -9.70 10.29 -19.47
C LEU A 26 -9.20 10.78 -20.83
N THR A 27 -8.35 11.80 -20.81
CA THR A 27 -7.54 12.23 -21.95
C THR A 27 -6.52 11.15 -22.31
N TRP A 28 -6.12 11.11 -23.58
CA TRP A 28 -5.05 10.20 -24.04
C TRP A 28 -3.77 10.33 -23.24
N LYS A 29 -3.45 11.56 -22.79
CA LYS A 29 -2.33 11.86 -21.92
C LYS A 29 -2.46 11.16 -20.57
N ALA A 30 -3.59 11.34 -19.88
CA ALA A 30 -3.84 10.71 -18.59
C ALA A 30 -3.83 9.18 -18.70
N ARG A 31 -4.39 8.61 -19.78
CA ARG A 31 -4.32 7.16 -20.06
C ARG A 31 -2.89 6.66 -20.25
N GLY A 32 -2.05 7.42 -20.94
CA GLY A 32 -0.63 7.10 -21.13
C GLY A 32 0.14 7.14 -19.82
N ILE A 33 -0.08 8.19 -19.01
CA ILE A 33 0.53 8.32 -17.68
C ILE A 33 0.10 7.17 -16.77
N LEU A 34 -1.19 6.82 -16.74
CA LEU A 34 -1.69 5.72 -15.91
C LEU A 34 -1.06 4.38 -16.29
N GLN A 35 -0.98 4.07 -17.59
CA GLN A 35 -0.27 2.87 -18.06
C GLN A 35 1.22 2.89 -17.67
N TYR A 36 1.86 4.06 -17.74
CA TYR A 36 3.23 4.23 -17.26
C TYR A 36 3.32 4.09 -15.74
N LEU A 37 2.32 4.41 -14.95
CA LEU A 37 2.40 4.14 -13.51
C LEU A 37 2.19 2.65 -13.21
N LEU A 38 1.28 1.99 -13.93
CA LEU A 38 0.94 0.57 -13.74
C LEU A 38 1.99 -0.41 -14.26
N HIS A 39 2.92 0.02 -15.14
CA HIS A 39 4.03 -0.86 -15.56
C HIS A 39 5.19 -0.91 -14.55
N LEU A 40 5.23 0.04 -13.60
CA LEU A 40 6.29 0.08 -12.61
C LEU A 40 6.15 -1.09 -11.64
N PRO A 41 7.26 -1.56 -11.04
CA PRO A 41 7.20 -2.53 -9.95
C PRO A 41 6.30 -2.05 -8.80
N GLU A 42 5.67 -2.98 -8.09
CA GLU A 42 4.74 -2.65 -7.00
C GLU A 42 5.42 -1.98 -5.80
N ASP A 43 6.71 -2.24 -5.60
CA ASP A 43 7.56 -1.66 -4.55
C ASP A 43 8.14 -0.29 -4.95
N TRP A 44 7.78 0.21 -6.13
CA TRP A 44 8.31 1.47 -6.64
C TRP A 44 7.78 2.66 -5.84
N GLU A 45 8.69 3.50 -5.32
CA GLU A 45 8.34 4.78 -4.72
C GLU A 45 8.15 5.84 -5.82
N ILE A 46 6.91 6.30 -5.99
CA ILE A 46 6.56 7.24 -7.06
C ILE A 46 7.10 8.64 -6.73
N HIS A 47 8.18 9.03 -7.40
CA HIS A 47 8.68 10.40 -7.40
C HIS A 47 8.23 11.12 -8.67
N LEU A 48 7.18 11.96 -8.56
CA LEU A 48 6.56 12.64 -9.72
C LEU A 48 7.55 13.47 -10.55
N GLN A 49 8.51 14.13 -9.90
CA GLN A 49 9.55 14.93 -10.58
C GLN A 49 10.51 14.07 -11.40
N GLU A 50 10.82 12.86 -10.92
CA GLU A 50 11.72 11.95 -11.62
C GLU A 50 11.00 11.29 -12.80
N ILE A 51 9.81 10.77 -12.56
CA ILE A 51 8.98 10.16 -13.61
C ILE A 51 8.71 11.13 -14.76
N ALA A 52 8.49 12.41 -14.46
CA ALA A 52 8.29 13.42 -15.50
C ALA A 52 9.47 13.57 -16.46
N LYS A 53 10.69 13.17 -16.07
CA LYS A 53 11.88 13.21 -16.94
C LYS A 53 11.95 12.02 -17.90
N HIS A 54 11.13 10.99 -17.70
CA HIS A 54 11.11 9.80 -18.55
C HIS A 54 10.31 10.00 -19.85
N SER A 55 9.71 11.18 -20.05
CA SER A 55 9.04 11.57 -21.29
C SER A 55 9.66 12.85 -21.88
N VAL A 56 9.45 13.04 -23.18
CA VAL A 56 9.68 14.31 -23.87
C VAL A 56 8.64 15.37 -23.51
N ASP A 57 7.52 14.96 -22.91
CA ASP A 57 6.51 15.87 -22.38
C ASP A 57 7.08 16.74 -21.25
N GLY A 58 6.69 18.02 -21.22
CA GLY A 58 7.08 18.91 -20.13
C GLY A 58 6.39 18.55 -18.80
N TYR A 59 7.04 18.88 -17.69
CA TYR A 59 6.54 18.65 -16.32
C TYR A 59 5.11 19.14 -16.09
N ALA A 60 4.76 20.32 -16.61
CA ALA A 60 3.41 20.86 -16.50
C ALA A 60 2.36 19.98 -17.21
N SER A 61 2.71 19.41 -18.37
CA SER A 61 1.85 18.47 -19.09
C SER A 61 1.64 17.19 -18.28
N PHE A 62 2.72 16.63 -17.72
CA PHE A 62 2.64 15.47 -16.84
C PHE A 62 1.75 15.73 -15.62
N MET A 63 1.98 16.83 -14.91
CA MET A 63 1.18 17.19 -13.72
C MET A 63 -0.29 17.45 -14.05
N SER A 64 -0.61 17.98 -15.24
CA SER A 64 -2.00 18.12 -15.69
C SER A 64 -2.70 16.76 -15.82
N GLY A 65 -1.99 15.73 -16.31
CA GLY A 65 -2.53 14.38 -16.39
C GLY A 65 -2.66 13.72 -15.00
N ILE A 66 -1.69 13.91 -14.10
CA ILE A 66 -1.81 13.45 -12.71
C ILE A 66 -3.02 14.07 -12.01
N LYS A 67 -3.28 15.37 -12.23
CA LYS A 67 -4.46 16.05 -11.68
C LYS A 67 -5.75 15.39 -12.17
N GLU A 68 -5.85 15.13 -13.46
CA GLU A 68 -7.00 14.46 -14.06
C GLU A 68 -7.19 13.04 -13.48
N LEU A 69 -6.12 12.26 -13.34
CA LEU A 69 -6.18 10.94 -12.72
C LEU A 69 -6.67 10.98 -11.28
N ARG A 70 -6.27 12.01 -10.51
CA ARG A 70 -6.78 12.23 -9.15
C ARG A 70 -8.27 12.53 -9.15
N GLU A 71 -8.74 13.43 -10.02
CA GLU A 71 -10.15 13.79 -10.15
C GLU A 71 -11.04 12.59 -10.53
N LYS A 72 -10.50 11.63 -11.29
CA LYS A 72 -11.21 10.40 -11.66
C LYS A 72 -11.02 9.25 -10.66
N GLY A 73 -10.23 9.45 -9.60
CA GLY A 73 -10.01 8.47 -8.54
C GLY A 73 -9.01 7.36 -8.86
N TYR A 74 -8.16 7.56 -9.87
CA TYR A 74 -7.08 6.63 -10.22
C TYR A 74 -5.78 6.90 -9.48
N PHE A 75 -5.61 8.11 -8.91
CA PHE A 75 -4.38 8.53 -8.24
C PHE A 75 -4.68 9.22 -6.91
N LYS A 76 -3.97 8.88 -5.84
CA LYS A 76 -4.06 9.55 -4.53
C LYS A 76 -2.68 10.00 -4.05
N THR A 77 -2.65 11.18 -3.44
CA THR A 77 -1.49 11.65 -2.66
C THR A 77 -1.90 11.69 -1.21
N THR A 78 -1.20 10.94 -0.36
CA THR A 78 -1.37 11.01 1.09
C THR A 78 -0.24 11.86 1.67
N LYS A 79 -0.59 12.69 2.65
CA LYS A 79 0.36 13.51 3.39
C LYS A 79 0.48 12.92 4.80
N GLU A 80 1.69 12.56 5.18
CA GLU A 80 2.00 12.09 6.52
C GLU A 80 2.92 13.11 7.21
N ASN A 81 2.51 13.55 8.40
CA ASN A 81 3.37 14.40 9.24
C ASN A 81 4.22 13.49 10.12
N SER A 82 5.52 13.49 9.88
CA SER A 82 6.50 12.83 10.71
C SER A 82 7.25 13.86 11.58
N ALA A 83 7.93 13.40 12.62
CA ALA A 83 8.77 14.25 13.47
C ALA A 83 9.82 15.04 12.68
N ASN A 84 10.22 14.51 11.52
CA ASN A 84 11.25 15.07 10.64
C ASN A 84 10.69 15.90 9.47
N GLY A 85 9.37 16.14 9.41
CA GLY A 85 8.73 16.93 8.37
C GLY A 85 7.54 16.23 7.71
N VAL A 86 7.19 16.68 6.52
CA VAL A 86 6.04 16.17 5.76
C VAL A 86 6.52 15.19 4.70
N ILE A 87 5.97 13.98 4.72
CA ILE A 87 6.21 12.95 3.70
C ILE A 87 4.96 12.87 2.82
N TYR A 88 5.17 12.81 1.50
CA TYR A 88 4.11 12.58 0.53
C TYR A 88 4.24 11.19 -0.04
N SER A 89 3.20 10.37 0.09
CA SER A 89 3.12 9.07 -0.57
C SER A 89 2.08 9.10 -1.68
N HIS A 90 2.35 8.35 -2.75
CA HIS A 90 1.57 8.37 -3.97
C HIS A 90 1.07 6.96 -4.28
N ASN A 91 -0.24 6.83 -4.46
CA ASN A 91 -0.90 5.55 -4.72
C ASN A 91 -1.66 5.61 -6.04
N VAL A 92 -1.66 4.51 -6.78
CA VAL A 92 -2.27 4.39 -8.11
C VAL A 92 -3.16 3.15 -8.11
N SER A 93 -4.32 3.26 -8.76
CA SER A 93 -5.24 2.16 -8.95
C SER A 93 -5.58 2.05 -10.43
N ASP A 94 -5.87 0.83 -10.86
CA ASP A 94 -6.38 0.49 -12.18
C ASP A 94 -7.92 0.59 -12.22
N THR A 95 -8.56 0.86 -11.08
CA THR A 95 -10.00 0.91 -10.89
C THR A 95 -10.50 2.36 -10.83
N ARG A 96 -11.50 2.69 -11.64
CA ARG A 96 -12.08 4.04 -11.65
C ARG A 96 -12.74 4.35 -10.31
N GLY A 97 -12.51 5.56 -9.79
CA GLY A 97 -13.16 6.01 -8.57
C GLY A 97 -12.66 5.33 -7.29
N TYR A 98 -11.59 4.53 -7.37
CA TYR A 98 -11.03 3.80 -6.23
C TYR A 98 -10.74 4.73 -5.05
N PHE A 99 -10.13 5.88 -5.34
CA PHE A 99 -9.79 6.88 -4.32
C PHE A 99 -10.84 7.99 -4.13
N LEU A 100 -12.02 7.90 -4.76
CA LEU A 100 -13.08 8.91 -4.57
C LEU A 100 -13.97 8.62 -3.34
N LYS A 101 -13.85 7.44 -2.75
CA LYS A 101 -14.64 7.00 -1.60
C LYS A 101 -14.06 7.47 -0.26
N ASP A 102 -12.86 8.05 -0.27
CA ASP A 102 -12.20 8.60 0.90
C ASP A 102 -12.56 10.09 1.03
N GLU A 103 -13.32 10.47 2.05
CA GLU A 103 -13.68 11.88 2.31
C GLU A 103 -12.46 12.78 2.65
N ASP A 104 -11.31 12.19 2.96
CA ASP A 104 -10.07 12.92 3.29
C ASP A 104 -9.20 13.23 2.06
N SER A 105 -9.79 13.85 1.05
CA SER A 105 -9.04 14.34 -0.12
C SER A 105 -8.50 15.75 0.13
N PRO A 106 -7.17 15.95 0.31
CA PRO A 106 -6.59 17.29 0.39
C PRO A 106 -6.56 17.95 -1.00
N VAL A 107 -7.71 18.32 -1.53
CA VAL A 107 -7.84 19.10 -2.76
C VAL A 107 -7.65 20.58 -2.44
N ALA A 108 -6.40 21.03 -2.25
CA ALA A 108 -6.03 22.45 -2.36
C ALA A 108 -4.51 22.71 -2.29
N ILE A 109 -3.69 22.01 -3.05
CA ILE A 109 -2.39 22.58 -3.45
C ILE A 109 -2.30 22.35 -4.96
N LEU A 110 -1.95 23.38 -5.72
CA LEU A 110 -1.86 23.47 -7.19
C LEU A 110 -3.00 24.22 -7.93
N ALA A 111 -3.97 24.85 -7.26
CA ALA A 111 -4.96 25.71 -7.93
C ALA A 111 -5.24 27.03 -7.19
N SER A 112 -4.30 27.98 -7.25
CA SER A 112 -4.49 29.45 -7.13
C SER A 112 -3.09 30.10 -6.99
N GLY A 113 -2.64 31.08 -7.76
CA GLY A 113 -3.18 31.84 -8.88
C GLY A 113 -2.06 32.75 -9.40
N LYS A 114 -2.13 33.14 -10.67
CA LYS A 114 -1.49 34.41 -11.10
C LYS A 114 -2.06 35.54 -10.24
N PRO A 115 -1.26 36.59 -10.00
CA PRO A 115 -1.67 37.85 -10.59
C PRO A 115 -0.56 38.47 -11.45
N ALA A 116 -1.01 39.21 -12.46
CA ALA A 116 -0.18 40.08 -13.26
C ALA A 116 0.38 41.23 -12.42
N SER A 117 1.62 41.61 -12.76
CA SER A 117 2.18 42.97 -12.75
C SER A 117 1.81 43.93 -11.62
N GLU A 118 2.80 44.31 -10.82
CA GLU A 118 3.21 45.71 -10.62
C GLU A 118 4.50 45.78 -9.77
N THR A 119 5.60 46.24 -10.38
CA THR A 119 6.76 46.83 -9.69
C THR A 119 6.42 48.27 -9.27
N PRO A 120 6.92 48.77 -8.11
CA PRO A 120 8.19 49.50 -8.14
C PRO A 120 9.11 49.39 -6.88
N LEU A 121 10.40 49.23 -7.17
CA LEU A 121 11.62 49.87 -6.60
C LEU A 121 11.84 50.06 -5.07
N ARG A 122 12.96 49.45 -4.59
CA ARG A 122 13.99 49.94 -3.62
C ARG A 122 13.54 50.14 -2.14
N GLU A 123 14.28 49.87 -1.06
CA GLU A 123 15.72 49.93 -0.76
C GLU A 123 16.17 48.91 0.32
N THR A 124 17.49 48.79 0.44
CA THR A 124 18.30 48.01 1.38
C THR A 124 18.17 48.46 2.85
N ARG A 125 18.36 47.53 3.82
CA ARG A 125 19.43 47.60 4.86
C ARG A 125 19.37 46.48 5.91
N SER A 126 20.59 46.18 6.35
CA SER A 126 21.09 45.27 7.40
C SER A 126 20.46 45.42 8.79
N GLY A 127 20.48 44.33 9.58
CA GLY A 127 20.36 44.40 11.05
C GLY A 127 20.00 43.08 11.74
N LYS A 128 21.02 42.35 12.24
CA LYS A 128 20.94 41.38 13.35
C LYS A 128 21.51 42.11 14.58
N PRO A 129 20.93 42.06 15.80
CA PRO A 129 21.21 41.05 16.84
C PRO A 129 19.96 40.79 17.73
N ALA A 130 19.88 40.03 18.82
CA ALA A 130 20.53 38.88 19.46
C ALA A 130 19.59 38.43 20.61
N ALA A 131 19.77 37.18 21.06
CA ALA A 131 19.59 36.65 22.43
C ALA A 131 18.28 36.87 23.23
N GLY A 132 17.70 35.74 23.68
CA GLY A 132 16.72 35.69 24.76
C GLY A 132 16.39 34.25 25.15
N ASN A 133 17.21 33.64 26.00
CA ASN A 133 16.86 32.43 26.75
C ASN A 133 15.71 32.73 27.73
N ARG A 134 14.77 31.79 27.89
CA ARG A 134 14.07 31.54 29.17
C ARG A 134 13.26 30.23 29.15
N ASP A 135 13.76 29.31 29.96
CA ASP A 135 13.13 28.36 30.90
C ASP A 135 11.83 27.59 30.58
N LEU A 136 12.00 26.28 30.74
CA LEU A 136 11.02 25.21 30.95
C LEU A 136 10.34 25.33 32.32
N LEU A 137 9.06 24.92 32.42
CA LEU A 137 8.58 23.91 33.39
C LEU A 137 7.07 23.68 33.32
N SER A 138 6.73 22.43 33.66
CA SER A 138 5.46 21.89 34.18
C SER A 138 4.66 21.01 33.21
N THR A 139 4.20 19.79 33.51
CA THR A 139 4.55 18.65 34.40
C THR A 139 3.39 17.64 34.22
N ASN A 140 3.71 16.34 34.12
CA ASN A 140 2.85 15.14 34.33
C ASN A 140 1.71 14.88 33.30
N GLN A 141 1.45 13.65 32.84
CA GLN A 141 1.44 12.38 33.57
C GLN A 141 1.93 11.17 32.74
N LEU A 142 2.70 10.33 33.43
CA LEU A 142 3.02 8.94 33.09
C LEU A 142 1.81 8.04 33.36
N ILE A 143 1.50 7.12 32.43
CA ILE A 143 1.06 5.76 32.78
C ILE A 143 1.71 4.78 31.78
N THR A 144 2.62 3.99 32.32
CA THR A 144 3.21 2.74 31.79
C THR A 144 2.16 1.63 31.73
N ASN A 145 2.31 0.69 30.80
CA ASN A 145 2.03 -0.76 30.95
C ASN A 145 2.66 -1.43 29.72
N GLU A 146 3.90 -1.92 29.79
CA GLU A 146 4.30 -3.26 30.28
C GLU A 146 3.69 -4.41 29.47
N LEU A 147 4.58 -5.14 28.77
CA LEU A 147 4.36 -6.49 28.28
C LEU A 147 3.83 -7.38 29.40
N SER A 148 2.84 -8.21 29.12
CA SER A 148 2.64 -9.45 29.87
C SER A 148 2.37 -10.59 28.90
N THR A 149 3.40 -11.41 28.76
CA THR A 149 3.30 -12.82 28.42
C THR A 149 2.84 -13.53 29.69
N ASP A 150 1.70 -14.24 29.67
CA ASP A 150 1.56 -15.42 30.53
C ASP A 150 0.59 -16.44 29.94
N SER A 151 1.11 -17.66 29.85
CA SER A 151 0.38 -18.88 29.55
C SER A 151 -0.31 -19.35 30.82
N GLN A 152 -1.60 -19.65 30.77
CA GLN A 152 -2.22 -20.52 31.78
C GLN A 152 -2.99 -21.65 31.11
N ILE A 153 -2.42 -22.86 31.26
CA ILE A 153 -3.11 -24.14 31.15
C ILE A 153 -3.83 -24.37 32.48
N THR A 154 -5.12 -24.72 32.44
CA THR A 154 -5.69 -25.70 33.37
C THR A 154 -6.92 -26.36 32.73
N GLU A 155 -6.89 -27.70 32.68
CA GLU A 155 -8.02 -28.59 32.34
C GLU A 155 -9.16 -28.47 33.36
N ILE A 156 -10.42 -28.47 32.90
CA ILE A 156 -11.53 -29.16 33.58
C ILE A 156 -12.42 -29.82 32.51
N ILE A 157 -12.58 -31.13 32.65
CA ILE A 157 -13.37 -32.06 31.83
C ILE A 157 -14.88 -31.74 31.95
N GLY A 158 -15.63 -31.59 30.84
CA GLY A 158 -17.06 -31.33 30.97
C GLY A 158 -17.98 -31.12 29.75
N GLY A 159 -17.75 -31.71 28.57
CA GLY A 159 -18.82 -32.17 27.66
C GLY A 159 -19.68 -31.14 26.88
N GLY A 160 -19.59 -31.22 25.54
CA GLY A 160 -20.74 -31.07 24.63
C GLY A 160 -20.83 -29.78 23.82
N ASP A 161 -20.44 -28.63 24.38
CA ASP A 161 -20.40 -27.31 23.71
C ASP A 161 -18.96 -26.76 23.54
N ASP A 162 -17.98 -27.56 23.97
CA ASP A 162 -16.57 -27.17 24.03
C ASP A 162 -15.87 -27.26 22.67
N ASP A 163 -16.25 -28.19 21.80
CA ASP A 163 -15.54 -28.41 20.53
C ASP A 163 -15.67 -27.20 19.58
N GLU A 164 -16.82 -26.53 19.56
CA GLU A 164 -17.02 -25.34 18.72
C GLU A 164 -16.29 -24.12 19.30
N GLN A 165 -16.33 -23.94 20.62
CA GLN A 165 -15.56 -22.89 21.30
C GLN A 165 -14.04 -23.12 21.21
N ILE A 166 -13.58 -24.36 21.32
CA ILE A 166 -12.16 -24.73 21.16
C ILE A 166 -11.73 -24.51 19.72
N ASN A 167 -12.53 -24.90 18.73
CA ASN A 167 -12.23 -24.68 17.32
C ASN A 167 -12.25 -23.20 16.94
N GLN A 168 -13.17 -22.41 17.52
CA GLN A 168 -13.19 -20.96 17.34
C GLN A 168 -11.97 -20.29 17.97
N ARG A 169 -11.63 -20.64 19.22
CA ARG A 169 -10.41 -20.14 19.89
C ARG A 169 -9.14 -20.52 19.13
N ALA A 170 -9.08 -21.73 18.59
CA ALA A 170 -7.95 -22.16 17.76
C ALA A 170 -7.83 -21.34 16.47
N ARG A 171 -8.95 -21.08 15.78
CA ARG A 171 -8.97 -20.22 14.58
C ARG A 171 -8.56 -18.78 14.90
N GLU A 172 -9.07 -18.22 16.00
CA GLU A 172 -8.71 -16.88 16.45
C GLU A 172 -7.22 -16.79 16.81
N ALA A 173 -6.66 -17.83 17.43
CA ALA A 173 -5.23 -17.91 17.71
C ALA A 173 -4.38 -17.98 16.43
N ASP A 174 -4.78 -18.79 15.44
CA ASP A 174 -4.10 -18.89 14.15
C ASP A 174 -4.17 -17.57 13.37
N HIS A 175 -5.34 -16.93 13.36
CA HIS A 175 -5.53 -15.60 12.77
C HIS A 175 -4.59 -14.58 13.40
N HIS A 176 -4.59 -14.51 14.73
CA HIS A 176 -3.75 -13.59 15.47
C HIS A 176 -2.26 -13.83 15.19
N ALA A 177 -1.82 -15.10 15.14
CA ALA A 177 -0.44 -15.46 14.83
C ALA A 177 -0.01 -15.02 13.42
N VAL A 178 -0.87 -15.25 12.41
CA VAL A 178 -0.65 -14.83 11.02
C VAL A 178 -0.50 -13.31 10.92
N ILE A 179 -1.43 -12.57 11.52
CA ILE A 179 -1.41 -11.10 11.47
C ILE A 179 -0.22 -10.54 12.25
N ALA A 180 0.11 -11.10 13.42
CA ALA A 180 1.26 -10.69 14.21
C ALA A 180 2.58 -10.90 13.44
N LYS A 181 2.76 -12.06 12.80
CA LYS A 181 3.95 -12.33 12.00
C LYS A 181 4.03 -11.42 10.78
N ALA A 182 2.92 -11.17 10.11
CA ALA A 182 2.89 -10.21 9.01
C ALA A 182 3.32 -8.82 9.49
N LYS A 183 2.79 -8.32 10.61
CA LYS A 183 3.22 -7.04 11.19
C LYS A 183 4.73 -7.02 11.44
N GLU A 184 5.31 -8.07 12.01
CA GLU A 184 6.76 -8.15 12.24
C GLU A 184 7.55 -8.03 10.93
N VAL A 185 7.17 -8.77 9.89
CA VAL A 185 7.89 -8.81 8.60
C VAL A 185 7.72 -7.53 7.80
N PHE A 186 6.57 -6.85 7.92
CA PHE A 186 6.25 -5.62 7.19
C PHE A 186 6.63 -4.33 7.95
N GLY A 187 7.38 -4.40 9.06
CA GLY A 187 7.89 -3.21 9.76
C GLY A 187 6.99 -2.64 10.85
N GLY A 188 6.14 -3.47 11.45
CA GLY A 188 5.40 -3.23 12.69
C GLY A 188 3.99 -2.70 12.52
N ASN A 189 3.73 -1.83 11.53
CA ASN A 189 2.41 -1.23 11.35
C ASN A 189 1.89 -1.43 9.92
N LEU A 190 0.90 -2.31 9.78
CA LEU A 190 0.14 -2.48 8.54
C LEU A 190 -0.90 -1.38 8.44
N ASN A 191 -0.97 -0.68 7.30
CA ASN A 191 -2.07 0.24 7.04
C ASN A 191 -3.39 -0.52 6.80
N ASN A 192 -4.53 0.19 6.79
CA ASN A 192 -5.86 -0.45 6.66
C ASN A 192 -5.98 -1.35 5.43
N VAL A 193 -5.42 -0.94 4.28
CA VAL A 193 -5.47 -1.73 3.03
C VAL A 193 -4.63 -3.00 3.16
N GLN A 194 -3.45 -2.90 3.77
CA GLN A 194 -2.57 -4.05 4.01
C GLN A 194 -3.19 -5.02 5.02
N LEU A 195 -3.85 -4.50 6.05
CA LEU A 195 -4.59 -5.31 7.02
C LEU A 195 -5.76 -6.02 6.34
N GLU A 196 -6.59 -5.31 5.57
CA GLU A 196 -7.67 -5.92 4.77
C GLU A 196 -7.14 -6.97 3.79
N THR A 197 -5.96 -6.75 3.21
CA THR A 197 -5.33 -7.72 2.32
C THR A 197 -4.92 -8.99 3.08
N MET A 198 -4.33 -8.83 4.27
CA MET A 198 -4.03 -9.96 5.16
C MET A 198 -5.30 -10.71 5.58
N GLU A 199 -6.38 -10.00 5.90
CA GLU A 199 -7.67 -10.59 6.24
C GLU A 199 -8.24 -11.43 5.09
N ARG A 200 -8.16 -10.90 3.86
CA ARG A 200 -8.60 -11.65 2.66
C ARG A 200 -7.74 -12.89 2.42
N LEU A 201 -6.42 -12.77 2.59
CA LEU A 201 -5.52 -13.92 2.46
C LEU A 201 -5.80 -14.97 3.53
N TYR A 202 -5.95 -14.57 4.79
CA TYR A 202 -6.28 -15.50 5.87
C TYR A 202 -7.59 -16.24 5.58
N ASN A 203 -8.65 -15.54 5.21
CA ASN A 203 -9.93 -16.16 4.85
C ASN A 203 -9.81 -17.12 3.66
N LYS A 204 -8.98 -16.80 2.66
CA LYS A 204 -8.69 -17.67 1.52
C LYS A 204 -7.98 -18.96 1.93
N TYR A 205 -7.09 -18.90 2.91
CA TYR A 205 -6.30 -20.04 3.41
C TYR A 205 -6.79 -20.54 4.78
N GLN A 206 -8.05 -20.27 5.15
CA GLN A 206 -8.59 -20.59 6.47
C GLN A 206 -8.55 -22.10 6.78
N SER A 207 -8.67 -22.93 5.74
CA SER A 207 -8.57 -24.40 5.86
C SER A 207 -7.15 -24.89 6.16
N SER A 208 -6.12 -24.10 5.85
CA SER A 208 -4.71 -24.44 6.08
C SER A 208 -3.88 -23.19 6.43
N PRO A 209 -4.07 -22.57 7.62
CA PRO A 209 -3.36 -21.34 8.01
C PRO A 209 -1.83 -21.48 8.01
N GLY A 210 -1.34 -22.71 8.24
CA GLY A 210 0.09 -23.06 8.18
C GLY A 210 0.74 -22.78 6.82
N LEU A 211 0.00 -22.87 5.70
CA LEU A 211 0.53 -22.51 4.38
C LEU A 211 0.83 -21.03 4.28
N LEU A 212 -0.10 -20.20 4.78
CA LEU A 212 0.05 -18.76 4.78
C LEU A 212 1.21 -18.34 5.71
N MET A 213 1.33 -18.96 6.88
CA MET A 213 2.50 -18.75 7.76
C MET A 213 3.82 -19.15 7.11
N ASN A 214 3.87 -20.29 6.44
CA ASN A 214 5.07 -20.72 5.72
C ASN A 214 5.43 -19.75 4.59
N ALA A 215 4.43 -19.24 3.86
CA ALA A 215 4.63 -18.21 2.84
C ALA A 215 5.22 -16.91 3.43
N ILE A 216 4.74 -16.45 4.60
CA ILE A 216 5.29 -15.29 5.30
C ILE A 216 6.75 -15.55 5.70
N HIS A 217 7.09 -16.72 6.23
CA HIS A 217 8.47 -17.06 6.56
C HIS A 217 9.40 -17.10 5.34
N LYS A 218 8.96 -17.71 4.23
CA LYS A 218 9.73 -17.75 2.98
C LYS A 218 9.96 -16.33 2.43
N MET A 219 8.95 -15.49 2.47
CA MET A 219 9.01 -14.08 2.06
C MET A 219 10.02 -13.29 2.91
N ALA A 220 9.95 -13.43 4.23
CA ALA A 220 10.89 -12.79 5.16
C ALA A 220 12.34 -13.26 4.94
N LYS A 221 12.55 -14.57 4.73
CA LYS A 221 13.89 -15.14 4.47
C LYS A 221 14.52 -14.61 3.19
N ASN A 222 13.70 -14.28 2.19
CA ASN A 222 14.15 -13.70 0.93
C ASN A 222 14.38 -12.19 1.00
N GLY A 223 14.21 -11.57 2.17
CA GLY A 223 14.43 -10.13 2.38
C GLY A 223 13.40 -9.25 1.68
N THR A 224 12.26 -9.83 1.31
CA THR A 224 11.19 -9.12 0.61
C THR A 224 9.99 -8.96 1.54
N ALA A 225 9.43 -7.76 1.65
CA ALA A 225 8.17 -7.50 2.32
C ALA A 225 7.14 -7.02 1.27
N ASN A 226 6.68 -7.96 0.44
CA ASN A 226 5.76 -7.69 -0.68
C ASN A 226 4.58 -8.67 -0.68
N PHE A 227 3.36 -8.12 -0.79
CA PHE A 227 2.09 -8.86 -0.72
C PHE A 227 1.83 -9.75 -1.95
N THR A 228 2.23 -9.34 -3.14
CA THR A 228 2.13 -10.17 -4.35
C THR A 228 3.08 -11.35 -4.29
N TYR A 229 4.29 -11.16 -3.76
CA TYR A 229 5.22 -12.26 -3.50
C TYR A 229 4.64 -13.24 -2.47
N LEU A 230 4.06 -12.71 -1.38
CA LEU A 230 3.36 -13.52 -0.38
C LEU A 230 2.24 -14.35 -1.03
N GLN A 231 1.35 -13.70 -1.79
CA GLN A 231 0.23 -14.35 -2.45
C GLN A 231 0.70 -15.47 -3.39
N LYS A 232 1.67 -15.18 -4.26
CA LYS A 232 2.21 -16.15 -5.22
C LYS A 232 2.87 -17.33 -4.52
N THR A 233 3.57 -17.08 -3.42
CA THR A 233 4.23 -18.13 -2.63
C THR A 233 3.20 -19.01 -1.93
N ALA A 234 2.16 -18.42 -1.35
CA ALA A 234 1.06 -19.16 -0.74
C ALA A 234 0.30 -20.02 -1.77
N GLU A 235 0.05 -19.49 -2.98
CA GLU A 235 -0.59 -20.24 -4.07
C GLU A 235 0.29 -21.40 -4.55
N THR A 236 1.61 -21.19 -4.63
CA THR A 236 2.56 -22.24 -4.99
C THR A 236 2.56 -23.37 -3.96
N LEU A 237 2.61 -23.02 -2.67
CA LEU A 237 2.56 -23.99 -1.57
C LEU A 237 1.25 -24.79 -1.56
N LEU A 238 0.11 -24.14 -1.81
CA LEU A 238 -1.19 -24.81 -1.91
C LEU A 238 -1.23 -25.79 -3.09
N ASN A 239 -0.67 -25.42 -4.23
CA ASN A 239 -0.61 -26.31 -5.40
C ASN A 239 0.33 -27.50 -5.15
N GLU A 240 1.46 -27.30 -4.46
CA GLU A 240 2.37 -28.36 -4.05
C GLU A 240 1.69 -29.35 -3.09
N GLU A 241 0.96 -28.85 -2.09
CA GLU A 241 0.19 -29.69 -1.16
C GLU A 241 -0.87 -30.52 -1.88
N ASN A 242 -1.66 -29.89 -2.76
CA ASN A 242 -2.68 -30.58 -3.56
C ASN A 242 -2.07 -31.64 -4.50
N ALA A 243 -0.90 -31.36 -5.10
CA ALA A 243 -0.20 -32.33 -5.95
C ALA A 243 0.33 -33.54 -5.16
N MET A 244 0.83 -33.33 -3.93
CA MET A 244 1.25 -34.41 -3.05
C MET A 244 0.06 -35.28 -2.62
N LEU A 245 -1.06 -34.68 -2.23
CA LEU A 245 -2.28 -35.41 -1.85
C LEU A 245 -2.86 -36.23 -3.02
N ALA A 246 -2.80 -35.68 -4.25
CA ALA A 246 -3.23 -36.39 -5.45
C ALA A 246 -2.36 -37.61 -5.77
N THR A 247 -1.05 -37.53 -5.51
CA THR A 247 -0.11 -38.63 -5.74
C THR A 247 -0.33 -39.78 -4.74
N ILE A 248 -0.63 -39.46 -3.48
CA ILE A 248 -0.89 -40.43 -2.41
C ILE A 248 -2.26 -41.13 -2.59
N SER A 249 -3.24 -40.50 -3.24
CA SER A 249 -4.55 -41.11 -3.50
C SER A 249 -4.58 -42.04 -4.73
N THR A 250 -3.48 -42.12 -5.49
CA THR A 250 -3.33 -42.97 -6.67
C THR A 250 -2.50 -44.23 -6.45
N GLU A 251 -1.98 -44.43 -5.24
CA GLU A 251 -1.36 -45.69 -4.77
C GLU A 251 -2.36 -46.47 -3.88
#